data_AF-A0A9N8QZS3-F1
#
_entry.id   AF-A0A9N8QZS3-F1
#
_cell.length_a   1.000
_cell.length_b   1.000
_cell.length_c   1.000
_cell.angle_alpha   90.00
_cell.angle_beta   90.00
_cell.angle_gamma   90.00
#
_symmetry.space_group_name_H-M   'P 1'
#
loop_
_entity.id
_entity.type
_entity.pdbx_description
1 polymer ?
#
loop_
_entity_poly.entity_id
_entity_poly.type
_entity_poly.pdbx_seq_one_letter_code
_entity_poly.pdbx_strand_id
1 'polypeptide(L)'
;MKSLSPIRLFDQSLRNLAVAGAILMSTSVGVFAQTMPDPAMHRVTRAEVMHELYELEAAGYNPSQGDDGSYPADIQAAQEKVAAKHQAERNAVMSAGQTGQAKPTP
;
A
#
# COMPACT_ATOMS: atom_id res chain seq x y z
N MET A 1 32.38 29.54 29.53
CA MET A 1 31.81 28.37 30.21
C MET A 1 30.35 28.65 30.52
N LYS A 2 29.45 27.78 30.03
CA LYS A 2 28.15 27.39 30.63
C LYS A 2 27.17 28.55 30.88
N SER A 3 26.27 28.81 29.93
CA SER A 3 24.97 28.13 29.76
C SER A 3 23.94 28.56 30.83
N LEU A 4 22.76 28.96 30.36
CA LEU A 4 21.46 28.31 30.64
C LEU A 4 20.36 29.36 30.63
N SER A 5 19.58 29.31 29.55
CA SER A 5 18.27 29.92 29.35
C SER A 5 17.31 29.69 30.52
N PRO A 6 16.56 30.70 30.97
CA PRO A 6 15.42 30.52 31.85
C PRO A 6 14.13 30.32 31.03
N ILE A 7 13.04 29.94 31.72
CA ILE A 7 11.63 29.96 31.27
C ILE A 7 11.24 28.68 30.50
N ARG A 8 10.42 27.74 30.99
CA ARG A 8 9.10 27.79 31.64
C ARG A 8 9.04 26.59 32.60
N LEU A 9 8.72 26.80 33.88
CA LEU A 9 7.35 26.81 34.43
C LEU A 9 6.79 25.37 34.51
N PHE A 10 6.68 24.86 35.74
CA PHE A 10 5.59 24.03 36.28
C PHE A 10 4.92 23.05 35.28
N ASP A 11 4.91 21.74 35.45
CA ASP A 11 4.51 21.04 36.66
C ASP A 11 4.77 19.54 36.42
N GLN A 12 5.55 18.94 37.31
CA GLN A 12 5.21 17.71 38.00
C GLN A 12 4.42 16.62 37.23
N SER A 13 5.09 15.49 37.08
CA SER A 13 4.64 14.12 37.39
C SER A 13 3.15 13.77 37.34
N LEU A 14 2.95 12.54 36.87
CA LEU A 14 1.84 11.64 37.22
C LEU A 14 0.66 11.66 36.24
N ARG A 15 0.87 11.01 35.09
CA ARG A 15 -0.23 10.44 34.31
C ARG A 15 0.08 8.99 33.89
N ASN A 16 0.54 8.18 34.85
CA ASN A 16 0.26 6.74 34.81
C ASN A 16 -1.17 6.56 35.32
N LEU A 17 -2.16 6.73 34.44
CA LEU A 17 -3.55 6.40 34.77
C LEU A 17 -3.80 4.96 34.34
N ALA A 18 -3.90 4.10 35.34
CA ALA A 18 -4.28 2.70 35.22
C ALA A 18 -5.60 2.54 34.45
N VAL A 19 -5.60 1.61 33.50
CA VAL A 19 -6.77 1.15 32.77
C VAL A 19 -7.61 0.26 33.69
N ALA A 20 -8.77 0.77 34.13
CA ALA A 20 -9.84 -0.05 34.67
C ALA A 20 -11.17 0.67 34.40
N GLY A 21 -11.87 0.25 33.35
CA GLY A 21 -13.20 0.73 33.02
C GLY A 21 -13.85 -0.20 32.01
N ALA A 22 -14.82 -0.99 32.48
CA ALA A 22 -15.68 -1.80 31.62
C ALA A 22 -16.52 -0.86 30.73
N ILE A 23 -16.26 -0.87 29.42
CA ILE A 23 -17.06 -0.11 28.47
C ILE A 23 -18.11 -1.06 27.90
N LEU A 24 -19.36 -0.76 28.24
CA LEU A 24 -20.56 -1.38 27.69
C LEU A 24 -20.49 -1.32 26.15
N MET A 25 -20.80 -2.45 25.52
CA MET A 25 -20.95 -2.61 24.07
C MET A 25 -21.89 -1.53 23.51
N SER A 26 -21.31 -0.45 22.99
CA SER A 26 -22.02 0.53 22.19
C SER A 26 -22.19 -0.10 20.82
N THR A 27 -23.38 -0.62 20.52
CA THR A 27 -23.75 -1.04 19.18
C THR A 27 -23.74 0.20 18.30
N SER A 28 -22.63 0.45 17.61
CA SER A 28 -22.62 1.42 16.52
C SER A 28 -23.58 0.89 15.45
N VAL A 29 -24.71 1.57 15.30
CA VAL A 29 -25.59 1.42 14.14
C VAL A 29 -24.75 1.77 12.92
N GLY A 30 -24.47 0.77 12.09
CA GLY A 30 -23.58 0.92 10.94
C GLY A 30 -24.02 2.04 10.01
N VAL A 31 -23.23 3.11 9.95
CA VAL A 31 -23.27 4.09 8.88
C VAL A 31 -22.38 3.56 7.77
N PHE A 32 -22.96 2.85 6.79
CA PHE A 32 -22.28 2.67 5.51
C PHE A 32 -22.25 4.02 4.77
N ALA A 33 -21.11 4.32 4.16
CA ALA A 33 -20.80 5.49 3.31
C ALA A 33 -20.17 6.75 3.96
N GLN A 34 -19.38 6.61 5.03
CA GLN A 34 -18.33 7.59 5.33
C GLN A 34 -16.99 7.02 4.83
N THR A 35 -16.75 7.07 3.52
CA THR A 35 -15.40 6.82 2.97
C THR A 35 -14.48 7.97 3.38
N MET A 36 -14.16 8.04 4.66
CA MET A 36 -13.06 8.86 5.15
C MET A 36 -11.80 8.31 4.48
N PRO A 37 -10.99 9.14 3.79
CA PRO A 37 -9.69 8.72 3.33
C PRO A 37 -8.87 8.37 4.57
N ASP A 38 -8.75 7.07 4.86
CA ASP A 38 -7.72 6.61 5.77
C ASP A 38 -6.38 6.98 5.12
N PRO A 39 -5.53 7.80 5.76
CA PRO A 39 -4.22 8.14 5.20
C PRO A 39 -3.30 6.90 5.03
N ALA A 40 -3.66 5.75 5.60
CA ALA A 40 -2.97 4.48 5.41
C ALA A 40 -3.52 3.61 4.26
N MET A 41 -4.66 3.95 3.66
CA MET A 41 -5.23 3.22 2.53
C MET A 41 -4.70 3.77 1.21
N HIS A 42 -3.89 2.97 0.50
CA HIS A 42 -3.46 3.28 -0.86
C HIS A 42 -4.70 3.40 -1.77
N ARG A 43 -4.99 4.63 -2.22
CA ARG A 43 -6.15 4.91 -3.07
C ARG A 43 -5.76 4.62 -4.51
N VAL A 44 -6.33 3.55 -5.08
CA VAL A 44 -6.18 3.25 -6.51
C VAL A 44 -6.88 4.35 -7.32
N THR A 45 -6.15 4.92 -8.27
CA THR A 45 -6.62 5.95 -9.19
C THR A 45 -7.20 5.31 -10.45
N ARG A 46 -8.06 6.04 -11.16
CA ARG A 46 -8.60 5.56 -12.44
C ARG A 46 -7.48 5.25 -13.45
N ALA A 47 -6.40 6.04 -13.43
CA ALA A 47 -5.27 5.82 -14.33
C ALA A 47 -4.58 4.49 -14.02
N GLU A 48 -4.38 4.17 -12.75
CA GLU A 48 -3.79 2.88 -12.31
C GLU A 48 -4.68 1.70 -12.69
N VAL A 49 -5.99 1.77 -12.48
CA VAL A 49 -6.91 0.69 -12.90
C VAL A 49 -6.82 0.43 -14.40
N MET A 50 -6.78 1.49 -15.23
CA MET A 50 -6.68 1.33 -16.67
C MET A 50 -5.33 0.73 -17.07
N HIS A 51 -4.25 1.13 -16.41
CA HIS A 51 -2.93 0.55 -16.61
C HIS A 51 -2.91 -0.95 -16.30
N GLU A 52 -3.44 -1.36 -15.15
CA GLU A 52 -3.55 -2.77 -14.75
C GLU A 52 -4.41 -3.57 -15.74
N LEU A 53 -5.52 -3.00 -16.22
CA LEU A 53 -6.35 -3.65 -17.23
C LEU A 53 -5.60 -3.87 -18.55
N TYR A 54 -4.82 -2.89 -19.02
CA TYR A 54 -4.03 -3.06 -20.24
C TYR A 54 -2.97 -4.16 -20.09
N GLU A 55 -2.37 -4.32 -18.91
CA GLU A 55 -1.41 -5.39 -18.65
C GLU A 55 -2.10 -6.77 -18.67
N LEU A 56 -3.28 -6.88 -18.09
CA LEU A 56 -4.07 -8.11 -18.09
C LEU A 56 -4.55 -8.46 -19.51
N GLU A 57 -5.01 -7.48 -20.29
CA GLU A 57 -5.38 -7.65 -21.69
C GLU A 57 -4.18 -8.11 -22.53
N ALA A 58 -3.01 -7.52 -22.31
CA ALA A 58 -1.76 -7.97 -22.94
C ALA A 58 -1.35 -9.39 -22.51
N ALA A 59 -1.77 -9.85 -21.33
CA ALA A 59 -1.59 -11.21 -20.84
C ALA A 59 -2.65 -12.21 -21.37
N GLY A 60 -3.64 -11.71 -22.13
CA GLY A 60 -4.68 -12.49 -22.78
C GLY A 60 -6.03 -12.51 -22.06
N TYR A 61 -6.23 -11.70 -21.00
CA TYR A 61 -7.53 -11.56 -20.35
C TYR A 61 -8.47 -10.69 -21.20
N ASN A 62 -9.73 -11.10 -21.35
CA ASN A 62 -10.73 -10.28 -22.04
C ASN A 62 -11.89 -9.93 -21.09
N PRO A 63 -11.96 -8.69 -20.58
CA PRO A 63 -13.03 -8.28 -19.66
C PRO A 63 -14.42 -8.24 -20.30
N SER A 64 -14.52 -8.19 -21.63
CA SER A 64 -15.81 -8.15 -22.34
C SER A 64 -16.52 -9.51 -22.43
N GLN A 65 -15.80 -10.60 -22.15
CA GLN A 65 -16.36 -11.97 -22.17
C GLN A 65 -17.35 -12.22 -21.04
N GLY A 66 -17.29 -11.44 -19.95
CA GLY A 66 -18.19 -11.59 -18.81
C GLY A 66 -18.04 -12.93 -18.11
N ASP A 67 -19.16 -13.56 -17.76
CA ASP A 67 -19.22 -14.86 -17.08
C ASP A 67 -19.41 -15.99 -18.09
N ASP A 68 -18.47 -16.13 -19.01
CA ASP A 68 -18.45 -17.23 -20.00
C ASP A 68 -18.16 -18.61 -19.38
N GLY A 69 -18.18 -18.71 -18.04
CA GLY A 69 -17.90 -19.89 -17.25
C GLY A 69 -16.42 -20.11 -16.93
N SER A 70 -15.53 -19.30 -17.50
CA SER A 70 -14.07 -19.39 -17.27
C SER A 70 -13.62 -18.44 -16.15
N TYR A 71 -14.49 -17.55 -15.68
CA TYR A 71 -14.24 -16.75 -14.49
C TYR A 71 -14.30 -17.62 -13.21
N PRO A 72 -13.33 -17.51 -12.28
CA PRO A 72 -12.19 -16.57 -12.25
C PRO A 72 -10.87 -17.13 -12.77
N ALA A 73 -10.84 -18.30 -13.41
CA ALA A 73 -9.59 -18.95 -13.84
C ALA A 73 -8.80 -18.08 -14.84
N ASP A 74 -9.48 -17.43 -15.79
CA ASP A 74 -8.83 -16.62 -16.82
C ASP A 74 -8.12 -15.38 -16.25
N ILE A 75 -8.75 -14.69 -15.30
CA ILE A 75 -8.14 -13.52 -14.66
C ILE A 75 -6.95 -13.93 -13.79
N GLN A 76 -7.02 -15.08 -13.10
CA GLN A 76 -5.90 -15.59 -12.31
C GLN A 76 -4.70 -15.96 -13.20
N ALA A 77 -4.94 -16.68 -14.30
CA ALA A 77 -3.89 -17.03 -15.26
C ALA A 77 -3.24 -15.78 -15.88
N ALA A 78 -4.01 -14.73 -16.16
CA ALA A 78 -3.47 -13.46 -16.64
C ALA A 78 -2.65 -12.73 -15.56
N GLN A 79 -3.13 -12.69 -14.31
CA GLN A 79 -2.41 -12.09 -13.18
C GLN A 79 -1.06 -12.77 -12.92
N GLU A 80 -0.98 -14.10 -13.02
CA GLU A 80 0.28 -14.84 -12.88
C GLU A 80 1.31 -14.42 -13.94
N LYS A 81 0.88 -14.27 -15.19
CA LYS A 81 1.76 -13.79 -16.29
C LYS A 81 2.24 -12.37 -16.04
N VAL A 82 1.35 -11.47 -15.61
CA VAL A 82 1.70 -10.07 -15.29
C VAL A 82 2.70 -10.04 -14.12
N ALA A 83 2.45 -10.80 -13.06
CA ALA A 83 3.36 -10.90 -11.92
C ALA A 83 4.75 -11.41 -12.32
N ALA A 84 4.82 -12.41 -13.21
CA ALA A 84 6.08 -12.91 -13.76
C ALA A 84 6.83 -11.83 -14.57
N LYS A 85 6.11 -11.03 -15.38
CA LYS A 85 6.69 -9.90 -16.12
C LYS A 85 7.25 -8.84 -15.18
N HIS A 86 6.48 -8.40 -14.19
CA HIS A 86 6.95 -7.41 -13.20
C HIS A 86 8.14 -7.92 -12.39
N GLN A 87 8.19 -9.21 -12.07
CA GLN A 87 9.37 -9.82 -11.43
C GLN A 87 10.60 -9.77 -12.34
N ALA A 88 10.45 -10.14 -13.62
CA ALA A 88 11.53 -10.06 -14.60
C ALA A 88 12.04 -8.63 -14.79
N GLU A 89 11.14 -7.65 -14.87
CA GLU A 89 11.47 -6.22 -14.98
C GLU A 89 12.22 -5.73 -13.75
N ARG A 90 11.75 -6.05 -12.53
CA ARG A 90 12.47 -5.71 -11.29
C ARG A 90 13.87 -6.30 -11.26
N ASN A 91 14.02 -7.57 -11.65
CA ASN A 91 15.32 -8.23 -11.71
C ASN A 91 16.25 -7.57 -12.74
N ALA A 92 15.73 -7.18 -13.90
CA ALA A 92 16.49 -6.46 -14.93
C ALA A 92 16.96 -5.09 -14.44
N VAL A 93 16.10 -4.33 -13.74
CA VAL A 93 16.46 -3.03 -13.14
C VAL A 93 17.53 -3.20 -12.06
N MET A 94 17.42 -4.21 -11.20
CA MET A 94 18.44 -4.49 -10.19
C MET A 94 19.79 -4.86 -10.83
N SER A 95 19.78 -5.68 -11.89
CA SER A 95 20.99 -6.04 -12.62
C SER A 95 21.63 -4.83 -13.31
N ALA A 96 20.83 -3.97 -13.95
CA ALA A 96 21.32 -2.73 -14.55
C ALA A 96 21.93 -1.79 -13.49
N GLY A 97 21.32 -1.66 -12.32
CA GLY A 97 21.84 -0.88 -11.20
C GLY A 97 23.18 -1.42 -10.64
N GLN A 98 23.39 -2.74 -10.72
CA GLN A 98 24.66 -3.38 -10.35
C GLN A 98 25.78 -3.05 -11.35
N THR A 99 25.47 -3.03 -12.66
CA THR A 99 26.45 -2.69 -13.71
C THR A 99 26.90 -1.23 -13.72
N GLY A 100 26.07 -0.32 -13.19
CA GLY A 100 26.43 1.11 -13.02
C GLY A 100 27.33 1.42 -11.82
N GLN A 101 27.51 0.47 -10.89
CA GLN A 101 28.38 0.62 -9.71
C GLN A 101 29.79 0.00 -9.88
N ALA A 102 30.17 -0.39 -11.11
CA ALA A 102 31.55 -0.72 -11.42
C ALA A 102 32.38 0.57 -11.41
N LYS A 103 32.93 0.91 -10.24
CA LYS A 103 33.90 1.97 -10.00
C LYS A 103 34.98 1.96 -11.12
N PRO A 104 35.08 2.98 -11.99
CA PRO A 104 36.24 3.11 -12.84
C PRO A 104 37.44 3.31 -11.91
N THR A 105 38.31 2.32 -11.90
CA THR A 105 39.57 2.39 -11.15
C THR A 105 40.54 3.19 -12.02
N PRO A 106 41.23 4.21 -11.49
CA PRO A 106 42.11 5.07 -12.28
C PRO A 106 43.28 4.30 -12.90
#